data_AF-A0AAX1XRY9-F1
#
_entry.id   AF-A0AAX1XRY9-F1
#
_cell.length_a   1.000
_cell.length_b   1.000
_cell.length_c   1.000
_cell.angle_alpha   90.00
_cell.angle_beta   90.00
_cell.angle_gamma   90.00
#
_symmetry.space_group_name_H-M   'P 1'
#
loop_
_entity.id
_entity.type
_entity.pdbx_description
1 polymer ?
#
loop_
_entity_poly.entity_id
_entity_poly.type
_entity_poly.pdbx_seq_one_letter_code
_entity_poly.pdbx_strand_id
1 'polypeptide(L)' 'MSVCVTVVNQYGNLKATKTPVADCQEYVLISAVDYQEYKEPVLFNGDLFLYVSGVLLINMVVGHWVGRVVRLMSKR' A
#
# COMPACT_ATOMS: atom_id res chain seq x y z
N MET A 1 2.87 11.54 -19.05
CA MET A 1 3.51 12.86 -19.20
C MET A 1 3.18 13.78 -18.02
N SER A 2 4.19 14.26 -17.31
CA SER A 2 4.08 15.27 -16.24
C SER A 2 4.21 16.71 -16.79
N VAL A 3 3.52 17.68 -16.18
CA VAL A 3 3.49 19.09 -16.62
C VAL A 3 3.76 20.00 -15.42
N CYS A 4 4.57 21.04 -15.63
CA CYS A 4 4.81 22.09 -14.63
C CYS A 4 3.60 23.05 -14.60
N VAL A 5 3.13 23.42 -13.41
CA VAL A 5 2.01 24.34 -13.22
C VAL A 5 2.32 25.41 -12.18
N THR A 6 1.75 26.60 -12.41
CA THR A 6 1.77 27.73 -11.47
C THR A 6 0.38 27.94 -10.86
N VAL A 7 0.34 28.42 -9.61
CA VAL A 7 -0.92 28.81 -8.94
C VAL A 7 -1.22 30.27 -9.30
N VAL A 8 -2.28 30.50 -10.06
CA VAL A 8 -2.60 31.83 -10.61
C VAL A 8 -3.41 32.69 -9.63
N ASN A 9 -4.10 32.09 -8.67
CA ASN A 9 -4.89 32.82 -7.67
C ASN A 9 -5.01 32.09 -6.32
N GLN A 10 -5.45 32.83 -5.30
CA GLN A 10 -5.71 32.32 -3.94
C GLN A 10 -6.86 31.29 -3.89
N TYR A 11 -7.63 31.16 -4.97
CA TYR A 11 -8.70 30.17 -5.13
C TYR A 11 -8.18 28.83 -5.70
N GLY A 12 -6.88 28.68 -5.90
CA GLY A 12 -6.26 27.41 -6.31
C GLY A 12 -6.37 27.12 -7.81
N ASN A 13 -6.57 28.13 -8.66
CA ASN A 13 -6.58 27.92 -10.11
C ASN A 13 -5.15 27.68 -10.60
N LEU A 14 -4.96 26.59 -11.34
CA LEU A 14 -3.67 26.15 -11.85
C LEU A 14 -3.55 26.46 -13.34
N LYS A 15 -2.37 26.91 -13.77
CA LYS A 15 -2.07 27.13 -15.19
C LYS A 15 -0.81 26.37 -15.58
N ALA A 16 -0.89 25.63 -16.69
CA ALA A 16 0.25 24.95 -17.27
C ALA A 16 1.30 25.98 -17.74
N THR A 17 2.54 25.76 -17.32
CA THR A 17 3.69 26.54 -17.77
C THR A 17 4.39 25.85 -18.94
N LYS A 18 5.21 26.59 -19.68
CA LYS A 18 6.04 26.05 -20.76
C LYS A 18 7.41 25.57 -20.26
N THR A 19 7.66 25.66 -18.95
CA THR A 19 8.93 25.24 -18.37
C THR A 19 9.04 23.72 -18.37
N PRO A 20 10.21 23.17 -18.73
CA PRO A 20 10.44 21.73 -18.61
C PRO A 20 10.35 21.31 -17.14
N VAL A 21 9.90 20.09 -16.90
CA VAL A 21 9.65 19.55 -15.55
C VAL A 21 10.92 19.53 -14.70
N ALA A 22 12.10 19.34 -15.32
CA ALA A 22 13.39 19.31 -14.64
C ALA A 22 13.77 20.65 -13.99
N ASP A 23 13.26 21.76 -14.52
CA ASP A 23 13.55 23.12 -14.05
C ASP A 23 12.31 23.77 -13.40
N CYS A 24 11.31 22.98 -13.03
CA CYS A 24 10.07 23.48 -12.44
C CYS A 24 10.30 23.87 -10.98
N GLN A 25 10.27 25.18 -10.69
CA GLN A 25 10.41 25.71 -9.33
C GLN A 25 9.09 25.67 -8.53
N GLU A 26 7.97 25.43 -9.22
CA GLU A 26 6.63 25.46 -8.65
C GLU A 26 6.09 24.03 -8.47
N TYR A 27 4.87 23.75 -8.95
CA TYR A 27 4.22 22.46 -8.75
C TYR A 27 4.29 21.63 -10.03
N VAL A 28 4.58 20.33 -9.85
CA VAL A 28 4.55 19.36 -10.96
C VAL A 28 3.27 18.53 -10.83
N LEU A 29 2.42 18.60 -11.85
CA LEU A 29 1.26 17.72 -12.00
C LEU A 29 1.66 16.49 -12.81
N ILE A 30 1.58 15.33 -12.18
CA ILE A 30 1.88 14.05 -12.80
C ILE A 30 0.57 13.45 -13.34
N SER A 31 0.61 12.87 -14.54
CA SER A 31 -0.55 12.17 -15.09
C SER A 31 -0.95 11.00 -14.19
N ALA A 32 -2.25 10.75 -14.04
CA ALA A 32 -2.74 9.60 -13.29
C ALA A 32 -2.17 8.26 -13.81
N VAL A 33 -1.85 8.19 -15.11
CA VAL A 33 -1.22 7.03 -15.74
C VAL A 33 0.22 6.85 -15.26
N ASP A 34 1.01 7.93 -15.23
CA ASP A 34 2.40 7.86 -14.74
C ASP A 34 2.45 7.61 -13.22
N TYR A 35 1.46 8.11 -12.46
CA TYR A 35 1.35 7.84 -11.02
C TYR A 35 1.05 6.37 -10.71
N GLN A 36 0.29 5.69 -11.58
CA GLN A 36 0.05 4.25 -11.44
C GLN A 36 1.32 3.44 -11.69
N GLU A 37 2.17 3.91 -12.61
CA GLU A 37 3.45 3.28 -12.93
C GLU A 37 4.50 3.49 -11.82
N TYR A 38 4.46 4.63 -11.11
CA TYR A 38 5.37 4.96 -10.00
C TYR A 38 5.01 4.30 -8.66
N LYS A 39 3.80 3.74 -8.53
CA LYS A 39 3.54 2.82 -7.42
C LYS A 39 4.30 1.55 -7.74
N GLU A 40 5.51 1.45 -7.20
CA GLU A 40 6.20 0.17 -7.07
C GLU A 40 5.14 -0.85 -6.64
N PRO A 41 4.84 -1.87 -7.47
CA PRO A 41 3.90 -2.89 -7.06
C PRO A 41 4.52 -3.43 -5.79
N VAL A 42 3.83 -3.27 -4.66
CA VAL A 42 4.21 -3.96 -3.42
C VAL A 42 4.35 -5.41 -3.84
N LEU A 43 5.59 -5.88 -3.99
CA LEU A 43 5.89 -7.10 -4.71
C LEU A 43 5.29 -8.21 -3.86
N PHE A 44 4.06 -8.59 -4.19
CA PHE A 44 3.28 -9.47 -3.36
C PHE A 44 3.94 -10.83 -3.43
N ASN A 45 4.74 -11.13 -2.41
CA ASN A 45 5.42 -12.40 -2.31
C ASN A 45 4.40 -13.44 -1.83
N GLY A 46 3.72 -14.06 -2.79
CA GLY A 46 2.67 -15.05 -2.55
C GLY A 46 3.14 -16.21 -1.69
N ASP A 47 4.41 -16.64 -1.83
CA ASP A 47 4.98 -17.70 -1.01
C ASP A 47 5.10 -17.30 0.46
N LEU A 48 5.55 -16.07 0.74
CA LEU A 48 5.61 -15.55 2.10
C LEU A 48 4.20 -15.43 2.71
N PHE A 49 3.23 -14.96 1.93
CA PHE A 49 1.84 -14.86 2.35
C PHE A 49 1.23 -16.24 2.68
N LEU A 50 1.46 -17.24 1.82
CA LEU A 50 1.00 -18.62 2.04
C LEU A 50 1.66 -19.26 3.26
N TYR A 51 2.96 -19.03 3.46
CA TYR A 51 3.69 -19.56 4.61
C TYR A 51 3.18 -18.96 5.93
N VAL A 52 3.05 -17.64 6.01
CA VAL A 52 2.58 -16.95 7.22
C VAL A 52 1.11 -17.28 7.52
N SER A 53 0.24 -17.25 6.51
CA SER A 53 -1.17 -17.59 6.68
C SER A 53 -1.37 -19.06 7.07
N GLY A 54 -0.60 -19.98 6.47
CA GLY A 54 -0.61 -21.40 6.82
C GLY A 54 -0.18 -21.66 8.27
N VAL A 55 0.93 -21.05 8.71
CA VAL A 55 1.41 -21.20 10.10
C VAL A 55 0.40 -20.64 11.12
N LEU A 56 -0.23 -19.51 10.82
CA LEU A 56 -1.28 -18.94 11.67
C LEU A 56 -2.49 -19.88 11.80
N LEU A 57 -2.92 -20.48 10.68
CA LEU A 57 -4.04 -21.42 10.65
C LEU A 57 -3.75 -22.67 11.49
N ILE A 58 -2.54 -23.23 11.36
CA ILE A 58 -2.09 -24.38 12.16
C ILE A 58 -2.10 -24.02 13.65
N ASN A 59 -1.53 -22.88 14.03
CA ASN A 59 -1.50 -22.44 15.43
C ASN A 59 -2.90 -22.24 16.01
N MET A 60 -3.84 -21.69 15.22
CA MET A 60 -5.23 -21.53 15.65
C MET A 60 -5.91 -22.88 15.90
N VAL A 61 -5.72 -23.85 15.01
CA VAL A 61 -6.27 -25.21 15.16
C VAL A 61 -5.66 -25.91 16.37
N VAL A 62 -4.33 -25.93 16.48
CA VAL A 62 -3.62 -26.56 17.60
C VAL A 62 -4.03 -25.91 18.92
N GLY A 63 -4.05 -24.58 19.00
CA GLY A 63 -4.48 -23.86 20.20
C GLY A 63 -5.91 -24.18 20.62
N HIS A 64 -6.84 -24.31 19.65
CA HIS A 64 -8.22 -24.71 19.93
C HIS A 64 -8.32 -26.12 20.52
N TRP A 65 -7.60 -27.09 19.94
CA TRP A 65 -7.60 -28.47 20.42
C TRP A 65 -6.92 -28.61 21.77
N VAL A 66 -5.75 -27.97 21.97
CA VAL A 66 -5.06 -27.95 23.26
C VAL A 66 -5.95 -27.32 24.33
N GLY A 67 -6.62 -26.21 24.05
CA GLY A 67 -7.57 -25.60 24.96
C GLY A 67 -8.74 -26.53 25.34
N ARG A 68 -9.24 -27.32 24.38
CA ARG A 68 -10.24 -28.37 24.68
C ARG A 68 -9.69 -29.47 25.57
N VAL A 69 -8.47 -29.95 25.33
CA VAL A 69 -7.83 -31.00 26.15
C VAL A 69 -7.60 -30.50 27.58
N VAL A 70 -7.06 -29.28 27.75
CA VAL A 70 -6.86 -28.68 29.07
C VAL A 70 -8.20 -28.53 29.82
N ARG A 71 -9.27 -28.12 29.13
CA ARG A 71 -10.60 -28.02 29.73
C ARG A 71 -11.19 -29.37 30.15
N LEU A 72 -10.89 -30.44 29.42
CA LEU A 72 -11.27 -31.81 29.79
C LEU A 72 -10.47 -32.32 30.99
N MET A 73 -9.17 -32.05 31.03
CA MET A 73 -8.33 -32.44 32.18
C MET A 73 -8.67 -31.67 33.45
N SER A 74 -9.00 -30.38 33.35
CA SER A 74 -9.40 -29.54 34.50
C SER A 74 -10.79 -29.89 35.06
N LYS A 75 -11.60 -30.66 34.33
CA LYS A 75 -12.91 -31.16 34.80
C LYS A 75 -12.81 -32.48 35.55
N ARG A 76 -11.64 -33.11 35.58
CA ARG A 76 -11.35 -34.33 36.32
C ARG A 76 -10.70 -33.98 37.66
#